data_AF-W5Y5K6-F1
#
_entry.id   AF-W5Y5K6-F1
#
_cell.length_a   1.000
_cell.length_b   1.000
_cell.length_c   1.000
_cell.angle_alpha   90.00
_cell.angle_beta   90.00
_cell.angle_gamma   90.00
#
_symmetry.space_group_name_H-M   'P 1'
#
loop_
_entity.id
_entity.type
_entity.pdbx_description
1 polymer ?
#
loop_
_entity_poly.entity_id
_entity_poly.type
_entity_poly.pdbx_seq_one_letter_code
_entity_poly.pdbx_strand_id
1 'polypeptide(L)' 'MGRLILLLLLIAAAWLVWKAFGPSTWKREEPPAIKGADDDEEFLWELKKRNFKERRAQGNEDTERNPE' A
#
# COMPACT_ATOMS: atom_id res chain seq x y z
N MET A 1 -8.54 -3.91 -56.09
CA MET A 1 -8.96 -2.95 -55.04
C MET A 1 -9.52 -3.62 -53.78
N GLY A 2 -10.42 -4.61 -53.87
CA GLY A 2 -10.98 -5.28 -52.66
C GLY A 2 -9.98 -6.10 -51.82
N ARG A 3 -8.88 -6.58 -52.41
CA ARG A 3 -7.84 -7.33 -51.70
C ARG A 3 -7.10 -6.50 -50.65
N LEU A 4 -6.94 -5.19 -50.86
CA LEU A 4 -6.33 -4.30 -49.85
C LEU A 4 -7.23 -4.18 -48.62
N ILE A 5 -8.55 -4.06 -48.82
CA ILE A 5 -9.52 -3.96 -47.73
C ILE A 5 -9.52 -5.23 -46.88
N LEU A 6 -9.44 -6.41 -47.52
CA LEU A 6 -9.33 -7.68 -46.82
C LEU A 6 -8.04 -7.80 -45.99
N LEU A 7 -6.90 -7.36 -46.52
CA LEU A 7 -5.63 -7.34 -45.79
C LEU A 7 -5.69 -6.38 -44.59
N LEU A 8 -6.29 -5.21 -44.77
CA LEU A 8 -6.43 -4.20 -43.71
C LEU A 8 -7.35 -4.72 -42.60
N LEU A 9 -8.47 -5.38 -42.95
CA LEU A 9 -9.35 -6.05 -41.99
C LEU A 9 -8.65 -7.16 -41.22
N LEU A 10 -7.82 -7.96 -41.88
CA LEU A 10 -7.10 -9.06 -41.25
C LEU A 10 -6.06 -8.55 -40.24
N ILE A 11 -5.32 -7.49 -40.58
CA ILE A 11 -4.39 -6.82 -39.67
C ILE A 11 -5.14 -6.19 -38.49
N ALA A 12 -6.26 -5.50 -38.76
CA ALA A 12 -7.08 -4.90 -37.70
C ALA A 12 -7.63 -5.95 -36.73
N ALA A 13 -8.09 -7.10 -37.23
CA ALA A 13 -8.55 -8.22 -36.42
C ALA A 13 -7.43 -8.78 -35.52
N ALA A 14 -6.24 -9.04 -36.10
CA ALA A 14 -5.09 -9.50 -35.33
C ALA A 14 -4.66 -8.49 -34.24
N TRP A 15 -4.70 -7.19 -34.57
CA TRP A 15 -4.38 -6.12 -33.62
C TRP A 15 -5.39 -6.05 -32.47
N LEU A 16 -6.69 -6.20 -32.75
CA LEU A 16 -7.72 -6.21 -31.71
C LEU A 16 -7.59 -7.42 -30.78
N VAL A 17 -7.28 -8.60 -31.33
CA VAL A 17 -7.01 -9.81 -30.53
C VAL A 17 -5.80 -9.58 -29.62
N TRP A 18 -4.72 -9.00 -30.13
CA TRP A 18 -3.58 -8.65 -29.29
C TRP A 18 -3.95 -7.56 -28.27
N LYS A 19 -4.72 -6.53 -28.63
CA LYS A 19 -5.09 -5.47 -27.68
C LYS A 19 -5.99 -5.99 -26.56
N ALA A 20 -6.90 -6.92 -26.85
CA ALA A 20 -7.84 -7.48 -25.88
C ALA A 20 -7.20 -8.56 -24.99
N PHE A 21 -6.36 -9.43 -25.55
CA PHE A 21 -5.72 -10.54 -24.83
C PHE A 21 -4.24 -10.28 -24.51
N GLY A 22 -3.75 -9.08 -24.79
CA GLY A 22 -2.35 -8.71 -24.59
C GLY A 22 -1.98 -8.55 -23.11
N PRO A 23 -0.68 -8.51 -22.83
CA PRO A 23 -0.12 -8.57 -21.47
C PRO A 23 -0.49 -7.38 -20.57
N SER A 24 -1.28 -6.41 -21.04
CA SER A 24 -1.81 -5.33 -20.21
C SER A 24 -2.75 -5.82 -19.12
N THR A 25 -3.40 -6.99 -19.30
CA THR A 25 -4.22 -7.62 -18.24
C THR A 25 -3.38 -8.41 -17.24
N TRP A 26 -2.07 -8.60 -17.52
CA TRP A 26 -1.14 -9.29 -16.64
C TRP A 26 -0.42 -8.36 -15.67
N LYS A 27 -0.79 -7.07 -15.64
CA LYS A 27 -0.54 -6.26 -14.44
C LYS A 27 -1.36 -6.90 -13.32
N ARG A 28 -0.75 -7.88 -12.66
CA ARG A 28 -1.09 -8.28 -11.31
C ARG A 28 -1.15 -6.98 -10.55
N GLU A 29 -2.36 -6.56 -10.18
CA GLU A 29 -2.54 -5.69 -9.04
C GLU A 29 -1.70 -6.36 -7.95
N GLU A 30 -0.59 -5.73 -7.60
CA GLU A 30 0.22 -6.20 -6.49
C GLU A 30 -0.76 -6.35 -5.33
N PRO A 31 -0.91 -7.56 -4.75
CA PRO A 31 -1.83 -7.73 -3.64
C PRO A 31 -1.47 -6.64 -2.63
N PRO A 32 -2.46 -5.89 -2.10
CA PRO A 32 -2.19 -4.80 -1.17
C PRO A 32 -1.22 -5.34 -0.14
N ALA A 33 -0.05 -4.73 -0.04
CA ALA A 33 0.99 -5.17 0.87
C ALA A 33 0.31 -5.31 2.23
N ILE A 34 0.14 -6.56 2.68
CA ILE A 34 -0.50 -6.86 3.95
C ILE A 34 0.48 -6.33 4.98
N LYS A 35 0.25 -5.08 5.38
CA LYS A 35 0.94 -4.36 6.44
C LYS A 35 0.76 -5.24 7.69
N GLY A 36 1.83 -5.89 8.14
CA GLY A 36 1.79 -6.61 9.41
C GLY A 36 1.60 -5.61 10.54
N ALA A 37 1.04 -6.04 11.67
CA ALA A 37 0.76 -5.17 12.82
C ALA A 37 1.99 -4.41 13.37
N ASP A 38 3.22 -4.79 13.00
CA ASP A 38 4.46 -4.08 13.33
C ASP A 38 4.70 -2.83 12.46
N ASP A 39 4.02 -2.68 11.32
CA ASP A 39 4.17 -1.56 10.38
C ASP A 39 3.01 -0.54 10.42
N ASP A 40 2.10 -0.69 11.39
CA ASP A 40 1.02 0.27 11.65
C ASP A 40 1.54 1.43 12.52
N GLU A 41 1.79 2.57 11.88
CA GLU A 41 2.36 3.78 12.52
C GLU A 41 1.54 4.27 13.72
N GLU A 42 0.23 4.01 13.72
CA GLU A 42 -0.69 4.40 14.77
C GLU A 42 -0.40 3.67 16.09
N PHE A 43 -0.03 2.38 16.04
CA PHE A 43 0.32 1.60 17.21
C PHE A 43 1.64 2.05 17.85
N LEU A 44 2.67 2.30 17.02
CA LEU A 44 3.96 2.82 17.49
C LEU A 44 3.82 4.20 18.14
N TRP A 45 2.92 5.02 17.62
CA TRP A 45 2.59 6.32 18.18
C TRP A 45 1.89 6.24 19.54
N GLU A 46 0.91 5.34 19.68
CA GLU A 46 0.26 5.10 20.97
C GLU A 46 1.23 4.58 22.03
N LEU A 47 2.08 3.62 21.69
CA LEU A 47 3.03 3.02 22.62
C LEU A 47 4.08 4.05 23.06
N LYS A 48 4.56 4.90 22.14
CA LYS A 48 5.42 6.04 22.45
C LYS A 48 4.73 7.03 23.40
N LYS A 49 3.47 7.40 23.13
CA LYS A 49 2.70 8.30 24.03
C LYS A 49 2.56 7.73 25.44
N ARG A 50 2.25 6.43 25.57
CA ARG A 50 2.09 5.77 26.87
C ARG A 50 3.39 5.82 27.68
N ASN A 51 4.53 5.50 27.06
CA ASN A 51 5.85 5.56 27.70
C ASN A 51 6.22 6.99 28.17
N PHE A 52 5.86 8.03 27.40
CA PHE A 52 6.10 9.42 27.84
C PHE A 52 5.22 9.83 29.01
N LYS A 53 3.96 9.35 29.07
CA LYS A 53 3.03 9.67 30.16
C LYS A 53 3.45 8.99 31.46
N GLU A 54 3.90 7.74 31.38
CA GLU A 54 4.38 6.96 32.52
C GLU A 54 5.63 7.58 33.14
N ARG A 55 6.63 7.97 32.33
CA ARG A 55 7.84 8.68 32.80
C ARG A 55 7.52 9.98 33.56
N ARG A 56 6.49 10.72 33.13
CA ARG A 56 6.07 11.97 33.79
C ARG A 56 5.30 11.73 35.08
N ALA A 57 4.47 10.69 35.14
CA ALA A 57 3.77 10.31 36.35
C ALA A 57 4.79 9.87 37.43
N GLN A 58 5.74 9.02 37.04
CA GLN A 58 6.77 8.49 37.93
C GLN A 58 7.67 9.61 38.50
N GLY A 59 8.09 10.57 37.67
CA GLY A 59 8.90 11.71 38.14
C GLY A 59 8.15 12.67 39.08
N ASN A 60 6.83 12.80 38.96
CA ASN A 60 6.02 13.60 39.88
C ASN A 60 5.81 12.88 41.22
N GLU A 61 5.60 11.56 41.20
CA GLU A 61 5.45 10.74 42.40
C GLU A 61 6.73 10.72 43.24
N ASP A 62 7.90 10.66 42.60
CA ASP A 62 9.19 10.70 43.31
C ASP A 62 9.47 12.08 43.94
N THR A 63 9.02 13.16 43.31
CA THR A 63 9.16 14.53 43.85
C THR A 63 8.20 14.78 45.01
N GLU A 64 6.97 14.25 44.94
CA GLU A 64 5.97 14.42 46.01
C GLU A 64 6.27 13.53 47.23
N ARG A 65 6.95 12.39 47.03
CA ARG A 65 7.35 11.49 48.12
C ARG A 65 8.61 11.93 48.86
N ASN A 66 9.46 12.77 48.25
CA ASN A 66 10.66 13.32 48.89
C ASN A 66 10.67 14.87 48.81
N PRO A 67 9.83 15.57 49.58
CA PRO A 67 9.98 16.99 49.77
C PRO A 67 11.15 17.23 50.74
N GLU A 68 12.31 17.63 50.21
CA GLU A 68 13.42 18.16 51.03
C GLU A 68 13.06 19.50 51.67
#